data_AF-D6U8Y0-F1
#
_entry.id   AF-D6U8Y0-F1
#
_cell.length_a   1.000
_cell.length_b   1.000
_cell.length_c   1.000
_cell.angle_alpha   90.00
_cell.angle_beta   90.00
_cell.angle_gamma   90.00
#
_symmetry.space_group_name_H-M   'P 1'
#
loop_
_entity.id
_entity.type
_entity.pdbx_description
1 polymer ?
#
loop_
_entity_poly.entity_id
_entity_poly.type
_entity_poly.pdbx_seq_one_letter_code
_entity_poly.pdbx_strand_id
1 'polypeptide(L)'
;MPHSQSSWPFERPEQLTDALREQGASPEECADLLPAMHRLSEWQAPQPEPADTRRLIARLMTALPTHSPVRQAIRSHRQHRVAFLLTTARAQVSLFGLDFWLVSALVTLLGAVVVLRSNVLPTQELVLRASGPLLAYLGTLVAFRGRGMRVLELELVCLPSPLQLALARLVIVLGYDIGLSLALSLMLWAGGAGQVLALTLAWLMPLLLVVGLALLLSLRLSVQVAASLAYGSWLTFLAIGTISPLQMFLLMPALLVLLGCIGLALLAIALLRMHADMHRLLPYS
;
A
#
# COMPACT_ATOMS: atom_id res chain seq x y z
N MET A 1 -33.20 -6.03 -24.95
CA MET A 1 -32.97 -5.40 -23.62
C MET A 1 -33.21 -3.91 -23.80
N PRO A 2 -34.20 -3.30 -23.12
CA PRO A 2 -34.44 -1.88 -23.26
C PRO A 2 -33.38 -1.11 -22.46
N HIS A 3 -32.63 -0.28 -23.16
CA HIS A 3 -31.53 0.51 -22.63
C HIS A 3 -32.05 1.58 -21.66
N SER A 4 -31.33 1.74 -20.55
CA SER A 4 -31.53 2.75 -19.52
C SER A 4 -31.71 4.14 -20.13
N GLN A 5 -32.90 4.72 -19.93
CA GLN A 5 -33.13 6.15 -20.07
C GLN A 5 -32.05 6.87 -19.25
N SER A 6 -31.26 7.73 -19.90
CA SER A 6 -30.45 8.69 -19.18
C SER A 6 -31.41 9.62 -18.43
N SER A 7 -31.61 9.38 -17.14
CA SER A 7 -32.39 10.26 -16.28
C SER A 7 -31.69 11.62 -16.28
N TRP A 8 -32.25 12.57 -17.01
CA TRP A 8 -31.89 13.97 -16.86
C TRP A 8 -32.00 14.33 -15.38
N PRO A 9 -30.98 14.97 -14.76
CA PRO A 9 -30.93 15.14 -13.30
C PRO A 9 -32.01 16.09 -12.74
N PHE A 10 -32.77 16.74 -13.62
CA PHE A 10 -33.84 17.68 -13.26
C PHE A 10 -35.19 17.10 -13.70
N GLU A 11 -35.91 16.50 -12.77
CA GLU A 11 -37.25 15.96 -13.04
C GLU A 11 -38.33 17.05 -12.99
N ARG A 12 -38.04 18.17 -12.30
CA ARG A 12 -38.96 19.30 -12.15
C ARG A 12 -38.34 20.60 -12.66
N PRO A 13 -39.10 21.45 -13.38
CA PRO A 13 -38.61 22.73 -13.89
C PRO A 13 -38.14 23.68 -12.78
N GLU A 14 -38.65 23.52 -11.56
CA GLU A 14 -38.24 24.27 -10.36
C GLU A 14 -36.78 23.98 -9.99
N GLN A 15 -36.32 22.71 -10.08
CA GLN A 15 -34.95 22.31 -9.75
C GLN A 15 -33.92 22.92 -10.72
N LEU A 16 -34.29 23.05 -11.99
CA LEU A 16 -33.45 23.68 -13.01
C LEU A 16 -33.31 25.19 -12.77
N THR A 17 -34.42 25.83 -12.36
CA THR A 17 -34.46 27.26 -12.06
C THR A 17 -33.64 27.59 -10.81
N ASP A 18 -33.72 26.75 -9.78
CA ASP A 18 -32.93 26.90 -8.55
C ASP A 18 -31.44 26.64 -8.80
N ALA A 19 -31.08 25.64 -9.62
CA ALA A 19 -29.69 25.38 -10.00
C ALA A 19 -29.06 26.53 -10.82
N LEU A 20 -29.82 27.15 -11.73
CA LEU A 20 -29.37 28.33 -12.48
C LEU A 20 -29.16 29.54 -11.56
N ARG A 21 -30.05 29.73 -10.57
CA ARG A 21 -29.93 30.79 -9.57
C ARG A 21 -28.72 30.56 -8.65
N GLU A 22 -28.45 29.31 -8.24
CA GLU A 22 -27.25 28.95 -7.47
C GLU A 22 -25.94 29.21 -8.24
N GLN A 23 -25.96 29.10 -9.56
CA GLN A 23 -24.83 29.46 -10.42
C GLN A 23 -24.70 30.97 -10.69
N GLY A 24 -25.55 31.78 -10.08
CA GLY A 24 -25.50 33.24 -10.15
C GLY A 24 -26.16 33.85 -11.39
N ALA A 25 -26.99 33.08 -12.11
CA ALA A 25 -27.76 33.63 -13.23
C ALA A 25 -28.82 34.62 -12.72
N SER A 26 -28.91 35.78 -13.38
CA SER A 26 -29.94 36.77 -13.09
C SER A 26 -31.35 36.24 -13.45
N PRO A 27 -32.42 36.83 -12.91
CA PRO A 27 -33.79 36.40 -13.21
C PRO A 27 -34.14 36.49 -14.70
N GLU A 28 -33.57 37.47 -15.41
CA GLU A 28 -33.75 37.67 -16.85
C GLU A 28 -32.98 36.61 -17.66
N GLU A 29 -31.72 36.31 -17.30
CA GLU A 29 -30.95 35.24 -17.93
C GLU A 29 -31.57 33.85 -17.70
N CYS A 30 -32.14 33.61 -16.51
CA CYS A 30 -32.88 32.38 -16.25
C CYS A 30 -34.09 32.25 -17.19
N ALA A 31 -34.85 33.33 -17.39
CA ALA A 31 -36.01 33.33 -18.28
C ALA A 31 -35.63 33.04 -19.74
N ASP A 32 -34.45 33.49 -20.18
CA ASP A 32 -33.94 33.26 -21.54
C ASP A 32 -33.32 31.86 -21.72
N LEU A 33 -32.69 31.30 -20.69
CA LEU A 33 -32.00 30.00 -20.75
C LEU A 33 -32.95 28.82 -20.54
N LEU A 34 -34.04 29.00 -19.79
CA LEU A 34 -35.03 27.94 -19.51
C LEU A 34 -35.59 27.29 -20.80
N PRO A 35 -36.00 28.03 -21.85
CA PRO A 35 -36.47 27.45 -23.11
C PRO A 35 -35.39 26.68 -23.89
N ALA A 36 -34.12 27.07 -23.75
CA ALA A 36 -33.00 26.38 -24.41
C ALA A 36 -32.67 25.07 -23.68
N MET A 37 -32.64 25.10 -22.34
CA MET A 37 -32.42 23.93 -21.51
C MET A 37 -33.54 22.91 -21.64
N HIS A 38 -34.80 23.36 -21.74
CA HIS A 38 -35.95 22.48 -21.99
C HIS A 38 -35.87 21.80 -23.37
N ARG A 39 -35.44 22.53 -24.41
CA ARG A 39 -35.20 21.93 -25.74
C ARG A 39 -34.07 20.92 -25.72
N LEU A 40 -33.03 21.16 -24.92
CA LEU A 40 -31.92 20.22 -24.75
C LEU A 40 -32.32 18.98 -23.95
N SER A 41 -33.20 19.10 -22.95
CA SER A 41 -33.70 17.94 -22.20
C SER A 41 -34.60 17.04 -23.03
N GLU A 42 -35.35 17.61 -23.97
CA GLU A 42 -36.19 16.86 -24.91
C GLU A 42 -35.40 16.32 -26.12
N TRP A 43 -34.20 16.83 -26.36
CA TRP A 43 -33.35 16.40 -27.46
C TRP A 43 -32.84 14.98 -27.20
N GLN A 44 -33.32 14.02 -27.99
CA GLN A 44 -32.73 12.69 -28.05
C GLN A 44 -31.43 12.74 -28.86
N ALA A 45 -30.30 12.71 -28.17
CA ALA A 45 -29.00 12.69 -28.83
C ALA A 45 -28.91 11.42 -29.70
N PRO A 46 -28.51 11.53 -30.98
CA PRO A 46 -28.22 10.36 -31.81
C PRO A 46 -27.20 9.49 -31.07
N GLN A 47 -27.50 8.19 -30.89
CA GLN A 47 -26.53 7.28 -30.29
C GLN A 47 -25.31 7.21 -31.21
N PRO A 48 -24.11 7.56 -30.72
CA PRO A 48 -22.93 7.58 -31.57
C PRO A 48 -22.62 6.15 -32.03
N GLU A 49 -22.52 5.95 -33.34
CA GLU A 49 -22.09 4.64 -33.84
C GLU A 49 -20.62 4.39 -33.46
N PRO A 50 -20.21 3.11 -33.31
CA PRO A 50 -18.81 2.76 -33.06
C PRO A 50 -17.87 3.34 -34.13
N ALA A 51 -18.35 3.50 -35.37
CA ALA A 51 -17.60 4.10 -36.46
C ALA A 51 -17.37 5.62 -36.26
N ASP A 52 -18.38 6.36 -35.80
CA ASP A 52 -18.28 7.80 -35.54
C ASP A 52 -17.36 8.09 -34.37
N THR A 53 -17.44 7.27 -33.32
CA THR A 53 -16.54 7.36 -32.17
C THR A 53 -15.09 7.12 -32.58
N ARG A 54 -14.83 6.10 -33.40
CA ARG A 54 -13.48 5.82 -33.94
C ARG A 54 -12.97 6.97 -34.82
N ARG A 55 -13.85 7.55 -35.63
CA ARG A 55 -13.52 8.69 -36.51
C ARG A 55 -13.21 9.95 -35.72
N LEU A 56 -13.94 10.21 -34.63
CA LEU A 56 -13.70 11.32 -33.72
C LEU A 56 -12.36 11.13 -32.99
N ILE A 57 -12.11 9.94 -32.43
CA ILE A 57 -10.84 9.62 -31.77
C ILE A 57 -9.68 9.78 -32.75
N ALA A 58 -9.79 9.29 -33.98
CA ALA A 58 -8.76 9.44 -35.00
C ALA A 58 -8.46 10.93 -35.31
N ARG A 59 -9.49 11.77 -35.41
CA ARG A 59 -9.34 13.21 -35.63
C ARG A 59 -8.75 13.95 -34.43
N LEU A 60 -9.17 13.59 -33.21
CA LEU A 60 -8.63 14.16 -31.98
C LEU A 60 -7.17 13.74 -31.78
N MET A 61 -6.82 12.50 -32.10
CA MET A 61 -5.44 12.00 -32.05
C MET A 61 -4.53 12.79 -32.99
N THR A 62 -5.01 13.18 -34.18
CA THR A 62 -4.24 14.02 -35.11
C THR A 62 -4.14 15.49 -34.67
N ALA A 63 -5.10 15.98 -33.89
CA ALA A 63 -5.10 17.35 -33.37
C ALA A 63 -4.36 17.47 -32.02
N LEU A 64 -4.06 16.35 -31.36
CA LEU A 64 -3.31 16.34 -30.11
C LEU A 64 -1.81 16.57 -30.39
N PRO A 65 -1.16 17.55 -29.75
CA PRO A 65 0.25 17.77 -29.92
C PRO A 65 1.06 16.54 -29.45
N THR A 66 2.04 16.13 -30.27
CA THR A 66 2.94 15.00 -30.00
C THR A 66 3.67 15.16 -28.65
N HIS A 67 3.89 16.41 -28.24
CA HIS A 67 4.39 16.80 -26.93
C HIS A 67 3.29 17.48 -26.10
N SER A 68 2.59 16.69 -25.29
CA SER A 68 1.65 17.22 -24.30
C SER A 68 2.38 17.56 -23.00
N PRO A 69 2.29 18.81 -22.50
CA PRO A 69 2.85 19.19 -21.20
C PRO A 69 2.24 18.37 -20.06
N VAL A 70 0.99 17.89 -20.21
CA VAL A 70 0.36 16.95 -19.26
C VAL A 70 1.07 15.60 -19.27
N ARG A 71 1.44 15.06 -20.44
CA ARG A 71 2.19 13.80 -20.55
C ARG A 71 3.61 13.92 -19.98
N GLN A 72 4.23 15.10 -20.08
CA GLN A 72 5.53 15.41 -19.49
C GLN A 72 5.43 15.67 -17.97
N ALA A 73 4.34 16.30 -17.51
CA ALA A 73 4.01 16.47 -16.09
C ALA A 73 3.72 15.13 -15.40
N ILE A 74 3.08 14.17 -16.10
CA ILE A 74 2.86 12.81 -15.60
C ILE A 74 4.17 12.03 -15.50
N ARG A 75 5.08 12.16 -16.49
CA ARG A 75 6.40 11.50 -16.45
C ARG A 75 7.31 12.08 -15.36
N SER A 76 7.34 13.40 -15.20
CA SER A 76 8.09 14.06 -14.12
C SER A 76 7.48 13.73 -12.74
N HIS A 77 6.16 13.63 -12.62
CA HIS A 77 5.50 13.09 -11.43
C HIS A 77 5.98 11.68 -11.08
N ARG A 78 6.24 10.79 -12.04
CA ARG A 78 6.72 9.43 -11.76
C ARG A 78 8.11 9.41 -11.10
N GLN A 79 9.01 10.29 -11.53
CA GLN A 79 10.35 10.40 -10.96
C GLN A 79 10.31 11.06 -9.58
N HIS A 80 9.40 12.02 -9.39
CA HIS A 80 9.15 12.65 -8.10
C HIS A 80 8.31 11.78 -7.16
N ARG A 81 7.69 10.68 -7.61
CA ARG A 81 6.90 9.79 -6.74
C ARG A 81 7.74 9.09 -5.67
N VAL A 82 8.96 8.65 -5.97
CA VAL A 82 9.80 8.01 -4.94
C VAL A 82 10.23 9.04 -3.90
N ALA A 83 10.65 10.22 -4.35
CA ALA A 83 10.96 11.35 -3.47
C ALA A 83 9.73 11.78 -2.67
N PHE A 84 8.56 11.85 -3.30
CA PHE A 84 7.28 12.19 -2.69
C PHE A 84 6.82 11.13 -1.69
N LEU A 85 7.02 9.84 -1.99
CA LEU A 85 6.75 8.74 -1.07
C LEU A 85 7.70 8.81 0.13
N LEU A 86 8.97 9.18 -0.08
CA LEU A 86 9.95 9.38 0.99
C LEU A 86 9.65 10.61 1.84
N THR A 87 9.22 11.73 1.23
CA THR A 87 8.83 12.93 1.99
C THR A 87 7.51 12.72 2.72
N THR A 88 6.55 12.05 2.09
CA THR A 88 5.29 11.63 2.73
C THR A 88 5.58 10.64 3.85
N ALA A 89 6.47 9.67 3.62
CA ALA A 89 6.93 8.74 4.65
C ALA A 89 7.56 9.50 5.82
N ARG A 90 8.46 10.46 5.55
CA ARG A 90 9.06 11.29 6.58
C ARG A 90 8.03 12.09 7.39
N ALA A 91 7.00 12.63 6.73
CA ALA A 91 5.90 13.28 7.44
C ALA A 91 5.12 12.28 8.31
N GLN A 92 4.95 11.04 7.84
CA GLN A 92 4.29 9.94 8.57
C GLN A 92 5.14 9.40 9.73
N VAL A 93 6.46 9.62 9.75
CA VAL A 93 7.31 9.27 10.92
C VAL A 93 6.82 10.01 12.17
N SER A 94 6.41 11.27 12.04
CA SER A 94 5.88 12.08 13.16
C SER A 94 4.55 11.54 13.73
N LEU A 95 3.83 10.73 12.96
CA LEU A 95 2.60 10.07 13.37
C LEU A 95 2.84 8.80 14.20
N PHE A 96 4.04 8.23 14.17
CA PHE A 96 4.41 7.15 15.07
C PHE A 96 4.83 7.76 16.41
N GLY A 97 3.97 7.60 17.42
CA GLY A 97 4.27 8.03 18.79
C GLY A 97 5.56 7.37 19.31
N LEU A 98 6.26 8.07 20.22
CA LEU A 98 7.49 7.60 20.88
C LEU A 98 7.35 6.19 21.47
N ASP A 99 6.16 5.83 21.93
CA ASP A 99 5.84 4.51 22.50
C ASP A 99 6.12 3.36 21.53
N PHE A 100 5.85 3.53 20.23
CA PHE A 100 6.13 2.49 19.23
C PHE A 100 7.63 2.22 19.11
N TRP A 101 8.42 3.30 19.03
CA TRP A 101 9.88 3.21 18.93
C TRP A 101 10.49 2.56 20.17
N LEU A 102 10.01 2.96 21.35
CA LEU A 102 10.46 2.41 22.63
C LEU A 102 10.11 0.94 22.78
N VAL A 103 8.87 0.54 22.48
CA VAL A 103 8.45 -0.88 22.56
C VAL A 103 9.24 -1.73 21.58
N SER A 104 9.42 -1.26 20.35
CA SER A 104 10.17 -1.98 19.33
C SER A 104 11.66 -2.13 19.67
N ALA A 105 12.27 -1.07 20.20
CA ALA A 105 13.64 -1.12 20.73
C ALA A 105 13.76 -2.06 21.92
N LEU A 106 12.79 -2.03 22.86
CA LEU A 106 12.78 -2.87 24.05
C LEU A 106 12.64 -4.36 23.69
N VAL A 107 11.72 -4.72 22.79
CA VAL A 107 11.53 -6.11 22.33
C VAL A 107 12.81 -6.63 21.69
N THR A 108 13.47 -5.80 20.87
CA THR A 108 14.71 -6.19 20.20
C THR A 108 15.89 -6.32 21.17
N LEU A 109 15.98 -5.41 22.14
CA LEU A 109 16.98 -5.45 23.20
C LEU A 109 16.80 -6.70 24.09
N LEU A 110 15.55 -7.03 24.47
CA LEU A 110 15.26 -8.27 25.20
C LEU A 110 15.70 -9.50 24.41
N GLY A 111 15.41 -9.54 23.10
CA GLY A 111 15.85 -10.61 22.21
C GLY A 111 17.38 -10.78 22.21
N ALA A 112 18.14 -9.67 22.14
CA ALA A 112 19.59 -9.70 22.20
C ALA A 112 20.14 -10.11 23.57
N VAL A 113 19.54 -9.64 24.67
CA VAL A 113 19.97 -10.01 26.03
C VAL A 113 19.78 -11.50 26.27
N VAL A 114 18.67 -12.09 25.79
CA VAL A 114 18.46 -13.54 25.85
C VAL A 114 19.61 -14.24 25.13
N VAL A 115 19.91 -13.84 23.90
CA VAL A 115 20.98 -14.41 23.07
C VAL A 115 22.36 -14.34 23.71
N LEU A 116 22.70 -13.20 24.33
CA LEU A 116 24.00 -12.98 24.96
C LEU A 116 24.16 -13.71 26.30
N ARG A 117 23.07 -13.91 27.06
CA ARG A 117 23.12 -14.57 28.39
C ARG A 117 22.95 -16.08 28.31
N SER A 118 22.27 -16.60 27.30
CA SER A 118 21.91 -18.02 27.24
C SER A 118 22.98 -18.87 26.57
N ASN A 119 24.15 -19.00 27.17
CA ASN A 119 25.16 -20.01 26.78
C ASN A 119 24.73 -21.45 27.21
N VAL A 120 23.44 -21.66 27.50
CA VAL A 120 22.90 -22.83 28.25
C VAL A 120 21.69 -23.48 27.56
N LEU A 121 21.08 -22.88 26.51
CA LEU A 121 19.85 -23.40 25.90
C LEU A 121 19.93 -23.50 24.36
N PRO A 122 19.60 -24.66 23.75
CA PRO A 122 19.60 -24.88 22.28
C PRO A 122 18.49 -24.12 21.53
N THR A 123 17.67 -23.32 22.22
CA THR A 123 16.51 -22.57 21.69
C THR A 123 16.81 -21.13 21.28
N GLN A 124 18.08 -20.69 21.34
CA GLN A 124 18.53 -19.32 21.03
C GLN A 124 18.07 -18.82 19.67
N GLU A 125 18.24 -19.62 18.61
CA GLU A 125 17.86 -19.21 17.25
C GLU A 125 16.36 -19.11 17.03
N LEU A 126 15.56 -19.78 17.86
CA LEU A 126 14.10 -19.80 17.73
C LEU A 126 13.48 -18.49 18.20
N VAL A 127 13.91 -18.01 19.37
CA VAL A 127 13.46 -16.72 19.94
C VAL A 127 13.81 -15.60 18.96
N LEU A 128 15.03 -15.64 18.46
CA LEU A 128 15.59 -14.75 17.47
C LEU A 128 14.73 -14.65 16.19
N ARG A 129 14.35 -15.80 15.64
CA ARG A 129 13.54 -15.92 14.42
C ARG A 129 12.06 -15.60 14.63
N ALA A 130 11.56 -15.65 15.87
CA ALA A 130 10.20 -15.27 16.21
C ALA A 130 10.05 -13.76 16.45
N SER A 131 11.06 -13.11 17.05
CA SER A 131 11.02 -11.69 17.39
C SER A 131 11.07 -10.76 16.18
N GLY A 132 11.82 -11.10 15.13
CA GLY A 132 11.89 -10.27 13.92
C GLY A 132 10.53 -10.05 13.26
N PRO A 133 9.82 -11.13 12.87
CA PRO A 133 8.49 -11.00 12.27
C PRO A 133 7.41 -10.46 13.22
N LEU A 134 7.62 -10.56 14.55
CA LEU A 134 6.74 -9.94 15.54
C LEU A 134 6.80 -8.41 15.47
N LEU A 135 8.01 -7.84 15.35
CA LEU A 135 8.19 -6.40 15.15
C LEU A 135 7.46 -5.94 13.88
N ALA A 136 7.63 -6.67 12.78
CA ALA A 136 6.95 -6.37 11.52
C ALA A 136 5.42 -6.47 11.67
N TYR A 137 4.91 -7.48 12.38
CA TYR A 137 3.49 -7.61 12.68
C TYR A 137 2.95 -6.41 13.46
N LEU A 138 3.60 -6.05 14.57
CA LEU A 138 3.22 -4.89 15.38
C LEU A 138 3.30 -3.58 14.57
N GLY A 139 4.36 -3.43 13.78
CA GLY A 139 4.55 -2.30 12.89
C GLY A 139 3.46 -2.19 11.83
N THR A 140 3.01 -3.30 11.25
CA THR A 140 1.86 -3.30 10.33
C THR A 140 0.56 -2.94 11.05
N LEU A 141 0.30 -3.45 12.25
CA LEU A 141 -0.91 -3.10 13.00
C LEU A 141 -0.97 -1.60 13.31
N VAL A 142 0.15 -1.00 13.73
CA VAL A 142 0.25 0.44 13.99
C VAL A 142 0.15 1.24 12.70
N ALA A 143 0.86 0.83 11.64
CA ALA A 143 0.83 1.48 10.34
C ALA A 143 -0.58 1.53 9.74
N PHE A 144 -1.40 0.51 9.96
CA PHE A 144 -2.75 0.42 9.37
C PHE A 144 -3.90 0.79 10.31
N ARG A 145 -3.60 1.20 11.55
CA ARG A 145 -4.60 1.62 12.55
C ARG A 145 -5.47 2.79 12.08
N GLY A 146 -4.95 3.65 11.20
CA GLY A 146 -5.68 4.79 10.62
C GLY A 146 -6.83 4.42 9.68
N ARG A 147 -6.86 3.20 9.10
CA ARG A 147 -7.91 2.76 8.17
C ARG A 147 -9.26 2.47 8.84
N GLY A 148 -9.27 2.21 10.14
CA GLY A 148 -10.48 1.84 10.90
C GLY A 148 -11.26 3.03 11.45
N MET A 149 -10.63 4.20 11.56
CA MET A 149 -11.30 5.46 11.88
C MET A 149 -11.87 5.99 10.55
N ARG A 150 -13.12 6.47 10.53
CA ARG A 150 -13.89 6.93 9.35
C ARG A 150 -13.29 8.14 8.59
N VAL A 151 -11.98 8.19 8.41
CA VAL A 151 -11.22 9.22 7.69
C VAL A 151 -11.14 8.90 6.19
N LEU A 152 -11.63 7.73 5.76
CA LEU A 152 -11.66 7.30 4.36
C LEU A 152 -12.39 8.31 3.45
N GLU A 153 -13.42 8.98 3.95
CA GLU A 153 -14.16 10.01 3.20
C GLU A 153 -13.33 11.29 2.98
N LEU A 154 -12.43 11.62 3.93
CA LEU A 154 -11.48 12.73 3.79
C LEU A 154 -10.25 12.33 2.94
N GLU A 155 -9.83 11.06 3.00
CA GLU A 155 -8.76 10.50 2.16
C GLU A 155 -9.16 10.42 0.68
N LEU A 156 -10.45 10.25 0.36
CA LEU A 156 -10.97 10.26 -1.01
C LEU A 156 -10.91 11.64 -1.67
N VAL A 157 -10.85 12.72 -0.88
CA VAL A 157 -10.72 14.10 -1.37
C VAL A 157 -9.24 14.50 -1.54
N CYS A 158 -8.32 13.76 -0.93
CA CYS A 158 -6.88 14.05 -0.96
C CYS A 158 -6.15 13.34 -2.11
N LEU A 159 -5.22 14.06 -2.76
CA LEU A 159 -4.38 13.60 -3.87
C LEU A 159 -3.52 12.33 -3.60
N PRO A 160 -3.00 12.07 -2.38
CA PRO A 160 -2.30 10.81 -2.09
C PRO A 160 -3.28 9.67 -1.84
N SER A 161 -3.17 8.57 -2.60
CA SER A 161 -4.05 7.42 -2.41
C SER A 161 -3.81 6.76 -1.05
N PRO A 162 -4.85 6.22 -0.39
CA PRO A 162 -4.72 5.52 0.91
C PRO A 162 -3.72 4.35 0.85
N LEU A 163 -3.52 3.78 -0.34
CA LEU A 163 -2.52 2.76 -0.60
C LEU A 163 -1.08 3.30 -0.59
N GLN A 164 -0.84 4.50 -1.11
CA GLN A 164 0.48 5.14 -1.08
C GLN A 164 0.91 5.47 0.35
N LEU A 165 -0.03 5.91 1.20
CA LEU A 165 0.21 6.15 2.62
C LEU A 165 0.56 4.86 3.37
N ALA A 166 -0.17 3.78 3.09
CA ALA A 166 0.13 2.46 3.60
C ALA A 166 1.53 1.96 3.20
N LEU A 167 1.89 2.09 1.92
CA LEU A 167 3.22 1.73 1.43
C LEU A 167 4.32 2.59 2.07
N ALA A 168 4.09 3.90 2.19
CA ALA A 168 5.01 4.80 2.86
C ALA A 168 5.25 4.38 4.32
N ARG A 169 4.19 4.05 5.07
CA ARG A 169 4.32 3.52 6.44
C ARG A 169 5.05 2.18 6.50
N LEU A 170 4.76 1.27 5.57
CA LEU A 170 5.43 -0.02 5.49
C LEU A 170 6.94 0.14 5.25
N VAL A 171 7.33 1.06 4.35
CA VAL A 171 8.73 1.36 4.07
C VAL A 171 9.46 1.92 5.29
N ILE A 172 8.81 2.78 6.09
CA ILE A 172 9.39 3.31 7.33
C ILE A 172 9.63 2.18 8.33
N VAL A 173 8.60 1.37 8.60
CA VAL A 173 8.67 0.26 9.56
C VAL A 173 9.74 -0.73 9.13
N LEU A 174 9.72 -1.14 7.85
CA LEU A 174 10.70 -2.08 7.30
C LEU A 174 12.12 -1.50 7.36
N GLY A 175 12.30 -0.22 7.01
CA GLY A 175 13.59 0.46 7.09
C GLY A 175 14.13 0.54 8.51
N TYR A 176 13.25 0.82 9.48
CA TYR A 176 13.62 0.81 10.90
C TYR A 176 14.00 -0.58 11.38
N ASP A 177 13.22 -1.61 11.05
CA ASP A 177 13.50 -3.00 11.44
C ASP A 177 14.84 -3.49 10.84
N ILE A 178 15.14 -3.09 9.60
CA ILE A 178 16.44 -3.36 8.97
C ILE A 178 17.58 -2.64 9.73
N GLY A 179 17.39 -1.37 10.07
CA GLY A 179 18.39 -0.60 10.81
C GLY A 179 18.66 -1.17 12.21
N LEU A 180 17.59 -1.53 12.90
CA LEU A 180 17.65 -2.12 14.25
C LEU A 180 18.30 -3.51 14.23
N SER A 181 17.94 -4.36 13.26
CA SER A 181 18.57 -5.68 13.10
C SER A 181 20.05 -5.57 12.74
N LEU A 182 20.44 -4.62 11.89
CA LEU A 182 21.85 -4.36 11.58
C LEU A 182 22.63 -3.91 12.83
N ALA A 183 22.08 -2.97 13.60
CA ALA A 183 22.69 -2.50 14.84
C ALA A 183 22.86 -3.65 15.85
N LEU A 184 21.85 -4.52 15.96
CA LEU A 184 21.91 -5.70 16.81
C LEU A 184 22.98 -6.69 16.36
N SER A 185 23.05 -6.98 15.06
CA SER A 185 24.07 -7.88 14.52
C SER A 185 25.49 -7.34 14.72
N LEU A 186 25.69 -6.02 14.62
CA LEU A 186 26.97 -5.37 14.94
C LEU A 186 27.31 -5.50 16.43
N MET A 187 26.33 -5.29 17.32
CA MET A 187 26.52 -5.42 18.77
C MET A 187 26.87 -6.87 19.17
N LEU A 188 26.19 -7.86 18.57
CA LEU A 188 26.45 -9.28 18.79
C LEU A 188 27.82 -9.68 18.25
N TRP A 189 28.22 -9.19 17.08
CA TRP A 189 29.55 -9.42 16.53
C TRP A 189 30.66 -8.82 17.41
N ALA A 190 30.46 -7.61 17.94
CA ALA A 190 31.38 -7.00 18.90
C ALA A 190 31.49 -7.83 20.20
N GLY A 191 30.41 -8.54 20.58
CA GLY A 191 30.39 -9.52 21.67
C GLY A 191 30.98 -10.89 21.31
N GLY A 192 31.55 -11.06 20.12
CA GLY A 192 32.18 -12.31 19.65
C GLY A 192 31.22 -13.33 19.01
N ALA A 193 29.95 -12.97 18.79
CA ALA A 193 28.96 -13.89 18.22
C ALA A 193 29.00 -13.88 16.68
N GLY A 194 29.62 -14.91 16.09
CA GLY A 194 29.45 -15.32 14.69
C GLY A 194 29.72 -14.27 13.60
N GLN A 195 29.27 -14.55 12.38
CA GLN A 195 29.40 -13.63 11.23
C GLN A 195 28.19 -12.69 11.17
N VAL A 196 28.42 -11.37 11.13
CA VAL A 196 27.37 -10.33 11.06
C VAL A 196 26.32 -10.64 9.99
N LEU A 197 26.76 -11.04 8.80
CA LEU A 197 25.88 -11.30 7.66
C LEU A 197 24.94 -12.50 7.89
N ALA A 198 25.43 -13.55 8.55
CA ALA A 198 24.60 -14.72 8.86
C ALA A 198 23.52 -14.36 9.88
N LEU A 199 23.88 -13.54 10.89
CA LEU A 199 22.92 -13.03 11.86
C LEU A 199 21.88 -12.09 11.22
N THR A 200 22.29 -11.16 10.36
CA THR A 200 21.33 -10.27 9.69
C THR A 200 20.38 -11.06 8.79
N LEU A 201 20.87 -12.01 8.01
CA LEU A 201 20.04 -12.86 7.15
C LEU A 201 19.06 -13.73 7.95
N ALA A 202 19.49 -14.27 9.10
CA ALA A 202 18.64 -15.11 9.95
C ALA A 202 17.38 -14.39 10.45
N TRP A 203 17.44 -13.07 10.62
CA TRP A 203 16.28 -12.25 11.00
C TRP A 203 15.55 -11.65 9.79
N LEU A 204 16.30 -11.19 8.80
CA LEU A 204 15.76 -10.43 7.68
C LEU A 204 14.94 -11.32 6.73
N MET A 205 15.38 -12.55 6.46
CA MET A 205 14.69 -13.43 5.51
C MET A 205 13.26 -13.82 5.98
N PRO A 206 13.05 -14.25 7.25
CA PRO A 206 11.70 -14.48 7.78
C PRO A 206 10.82 -13.23 7.75
N LEU A 207 11.42 -12.07 8.05
CA LEU A 207 10.73 -10.80 8.06
C LEU A 207 10.20 -10.45 6.66
N LEU A 208 11.05 -10.56 5.63
CA LEU A 208 10.63 -10.35 4.24
C LEU A 208 9.50 -11.30 3.83
N LEU A 209 9.54 -12.57 4.26
CA LEU A 209 8.47 -13.52 3.97
C LEU A 209 7.14 -13.05 4.59
N VAL A 210 7.13 -12.79 5.88
CA VAL A 210 5.90 -12.41 6.60
C VAL A 210 5.33 -11.09 6.09
N VAL A 211 6.19 -10.10 5.84
CA VAL A 211 5.76 -8.81 5.26
C VAL A 211 5.23 -8.98 3.84
N GLY A 212 5.92 -9.73 2.98
CA GLY A 212 5.48 -10.00 1.62
C GLY A 212 4.14 -10.73 1.58
N LEU A 213 3.96 -11.73 2.44
CA LEU A 213 2.71 -12.49 2.54
C LEU A 213 1.57 -11.64 3.11
N ALA A 214 1.83 -10.86 4.17
CA ALA A 214 0.85 -9.93 4.74
C ALA A 214 0.39 -8.89 3.70
N LEU A 215 1.33 -8.33 2.93
CA LEU A 215 1.03 -7.36 1.88
C LEU A 215 0.17 -7.98 0.77
N LEU A 216 0.51 -9.19 0.32
CA LEU A 216 -0.24 -9.88 -0.73
C LEU A 216 -1.65 -10.29 -0.27
N LEU A 217 -1.78 -10.78 0.97
CA LEU A 217 -3.08 -11.08 1.58
C LEU A 217 -3.93 -9.82 1.79
N SER A 218 -3.30 -8.68 2.09
CA SER A 218 -4.00 -7.40 2.29
C SER A 218 -4.67 -6.86 1.02
N LEU A 219 -4.32 -7.40 -0.15
CA LEU A 219 -5.03 -7.10 -1.41
C LEU A 219 -6.42 -7.72 -1.48
N ARG A 220 -6.69 -8.77 -0.69
CA ARG A 220 -7.98 -9.48 -0.70
C ARG A 220 -8.70 -9.46 0.63
N LEU A 221 -7.97 -9.27 1.73
CA LEU A 221 -8.47 -9.33 3.09
C LEU A 221 -8.23 -7.99 3.79
N SER A 222 -8.90 -7.77 4.93
CA SER A 222 -8.55 -6.65 5.79
C SER A 222 -7.10 -6.80 6.26
N VAL A 223 -6.40 -5.68 6.41
CA VAL A 223 -4.97 -5.69 6.72
C VAL A 223 -4.67 -6.40 8.04
N GLN A 224 -5.54 -6.25 9.02
CA GLN A 224 -5.41 -6.93 10.32
C GLN A 224 -5.49 -8.45 10.19
N VAL A 225 -6.43 -8.96 9.39
CA VAL A 225 -6.57 -10.40 9.14
C VAL A 225 -5.38 -10.92 8.33
N ALA A 226 -4.96 -10.17 7.30
CA ALA A 226 -3.81 -10.52 6.48
C ALA A 226 -2.50 -10.60 7.30
N ALA A 227 -2.22 -9.61 8.14
CA ALA A 227 -1.05 -9.59 9.01
C ALA A 227 -1.09 -10.72 10.04
N SER A 228 -2.26 -10.99 10.63
CA SER A 228 -2.41 -12.05 11.64
C SER A 228 -2.27 -13.44 11.04
N LEU A 229 -2.81 -13.67 9.84
CA LEU A 229 -2.61 -14.91 9.11
C LEU A 229 -1.15 -15.11 8.71
N ALA A 230 -0.48 -14.06 8.23
CA ALA A 230 0.91 -14.16 7.82
C ALA A 230 1.83 -14.48 9.01
N TYR A 231 1.70 -13.73 10.10
CA TYR A 231 2.49 -13.97 11.30
C TYR A 231 2.12 -15.29 11.98
N GLY A 232 0.82 -15.62 12.06
CA GLY A 232 0.35 -16.90 12.59
C GLY A 232 0.86 -18.09 11.80
N SER A 233 0.90 -18.01 10.46
CA SER A 233 1.45 -19.08 9.62
C SER A 233 2.95 -19.31 9.89
N TRP A 234 3.71 -18.24 10.14
CA TRP A 234 5.12 -18.32 10.50
C TRP A 234 5.32 -18.95 11.88
N LEU A 235 4.51 -18.57 12.87
CA LEU A 235 4.56 -19.19 14.20
C LEU A 235 4.24 -20.69 14.15
N THR A 236 3.21 -21.08 13.39
CA THR A 236 2.87 -22.49 13.18
C THR A 236 4.03 -23.23 12.49
N PHE A 237 4.67 -22.62 11.49
CA PHE A 237 5.84 -23.19 10.83
C PHE A 237 7.02 -23.39 11.78
N LEU A 238 7.31 -22.42 12.65
CA LEU A 238 8.32 -22.54 13.71
C LEU A 238 7.95 -23.63 14.72
N ALA A 239 6.69 -23.69 15.17
CA ALA A 239 6.23 -24.71 16.12
C ALA A 239 6.35 -26.13 15.54
N ILE A 240 5.94 -26.35 14.29
CA ILE A 240 6.12 -27.63 13.61
C ILE A 240 7.61 -27.96 13.47
N GLY A 241 8.44 -26.97 13.14
CA GLY A 241 9.89 -27.13 13.04
C GLY A 241 10.58 -27.50 14.37
N THR A 242 10.02 -27.12 15.52
CA THR A 242 10.55 -27.51 16.84
C THR A 242 10.17 -28.93 17.27
N ILE A 243 9.02 -29.43 16.83
CA ILE A 243 8.50 -30.74 17.23
C ILE A 243 9.05 -31.85 16.33
N SER A 244 9.43 -31.51 15.09
CA SER A 244 9.92 -32.45 14.09
C SER A 244 11.45 -32.44 13.98
N PRO A 245 12.08 -33.55 13.54
CA PRO A 245 13.52 -33.60 13.27
C PRO A 245 13.96 -32.67 12.12
N LEU A 246 13.02 -31.96 11.49
CA LEU A 246 13.26 -30.96 10.46
C LEU A 246 13.91 -29.67 11.00
N GLN A 247 14.08 -29.53 12.32
CA GLN A 247 14.80 -28.40 12.91
C GLN A 247 16.17 -28.22 12.24
N MET A 248 16.91 -29.31 12.00
CA MET A 248 18.22 -29.27 11.35
C MET A 248 18.15 -28.77 9.90
N PHE A 249 17.05 -29.05 9.19
CA PHE A 249 16.77 -28.51 7.85
C PHE A 249 16.35 -27.02 7.90
N LEU A 250 15.60 -26.60 8.92
CA LEU A 250 15.25 -25.19 9.13
C LEU A 250 16.46 -24.32 9.48
N LEU A 251 17.52 -24.91 10.05
CA LEU A 251 18.77 -24.21 10.34
C LEU A 251 19.70 -24.10 9.11
N MET A 252 19.37 -24.75 7.99
CA MET A 252 20.18 -24.64 6.77
C MET A 252 20.13 -23.20 6.21
N PRO A 253 21.28 -22.51 6.07
CA PRO A 253 21.30 -21.14 5.56
C PRO A 253 20.73 -21.03 4.14
N ALA A 254 20.87 -22.08 3.32
CA ALA A 254 20.30 -22.13 1.98
C ALA A 254 18.76 -22.06 1.98
N LEU A 255 18.10 -22.71 2.96
CA LEU A 255 16.64 -22.68 3.08
C LEU A 255 16.15 -21.30 3.53
N LEU A 256 16.88 -20.64 4.44
CA LEU A 256 16.58 -19.27 4.86
C LEU A 256 16.68 -18.28 3.69
N VAL A 257 17.72 -18.39 2.87
CA VAL A 257 17.88 -17.56 1.66
C VAL A 257 16.74 -17.82 0.69
N LEU A 258 16.38 -19.08 0.44
CA LEU A 258 15.24 -19.42 -0.42
C LEU A 258 13.93 -18.79 0.10
N LEU A 259 13.71 -18.86 1.41
CA LEU A 259 12.54 -18.28 2.07
C LEU A 259 12.47 -16.77 1.91
N GLY A 260 13.61 -16.08 2.07
CA GLY A 260 13.70 -14.65 1.84
C GLY A 260 13.54 -14.27 0.37
N CYS A 261 14.06 -15.05 -0.57
CA CYS A 261 13.83 -14.88 -2.00
C CYS A 261 12.34 -15.00 -2.34
N ILE A 262 11.64 -15.98 -1.75
CA ILE A 262 10.18 -16.13 -1.88
C ILE A 262 9.49 -14.89 -1.31
N GLY A 263 9.88 -14.43 -0.12
CA GLY A 263 9.34 -13.20 0.48
C GLY A 263 9.51 -11.97 -0.40
N LEU A 264 10.70 -11.80 -1.00
CA LEU A 264 11.02 -10.70 -1.91
C LEU A 264 10.22 -10.80 -3.21
N ALA A 265 10.05 -12.00 -3.76
CA ALA A 265 9.19 -12.25 -4.92
C ALA A 265 7.72 -11.92 -4.61
N LEU A 266 7.20 -12.33 -3.45
CA LEU A 266 5.84 -11.99 -3.01
C LEU A 266 5.66 -10.49 -2.84
N LEU A 267 6.64 -9.80 -2.25
CA LEU A 267 6.65 -8.34 -2.12
C LEU A 267 6.63 -7.68 -3.51
N ALA A 268 7.47 -8.12 -4.43
CA ALA A 268 7.53 -7.60 -5.80
C ALA A 268 6.20 -7.85 -6.55
N ILE A 269 5.62 -9.04 -6.44
CA ILE A 269 4.32 -9.37 -7.03
C ILE A 269 3.21 -8.50 -6.44
N ALA A 270 3.19 -8.30 -5.12
CA ALA A 270 2.22 -7.43 -4.46
C ALA A 270 2.36 -5.99 -4.97
N LEU A 271 3.58 -5.46 -5.08
CA LEU A 271 3.84 -4.12 -5.63
C LEU A 271 3.43 -4.01 -7.11
N LEU A 272 3.71 -5.02 -7.92
CA LEU A 272 3.32 -5.05 -9.34
C LEU A 272 1.81 -5.13 -9.53
N ARG A 273 1.11 -5.96 -8.75
CA ARG A 273 -0.36 -6.01 -8.76
C ARG A 273 -0.96 -4.67 -8.33
N MET A 274 -0.44 -4.06 -7.27
CA MET A 274 -0.85 -2.72 -6.85
C MET A 274 -0.64 -1.69 -7.95
N HIS A 275 0.47 -1.77 -8.68
CA HIS A 275 0.74 -0.88 -9.81
C HIS A 275 -0.24 -1.09 -10.96
N ALA A 276 -0.57 -2.34 -11.28
CA ALA A 276 -1.53 -2.69 -12.33
C ALA A 276 -2.95 -2.24 -12.00
N ASP A 277 -3.41 -2.40 -10.75
CA ASP A 277 -4.74 -1.96 -10.32
C ASP A 277 -4.87 -0.43 -10.36
N MET A 278 -3.82 0.31 -9.98
CA MET A 278 -3.77 1.75 -10.17
C MET A 278 -3.89 2.17 -11.64
N HIS A 279 -3.31 1.41 -12.56
CA HIS A 279 -3.43 1.69 -14.00
C HIS A 279 -4.80 1.31 -14.57
N ARG A 280 -5.48 0.28 -14.02
CA ARG A 280 -6.86 -0.06 -14.40
C ARG A 280 -7.90 0.96 -13.96
N LEU A 281 -7.62 1.75 -12.92
CA LEU A 281 -8.46 2.87 -12.46
C LEU A 281 -8.23 4.16 -13.25
N LEU A 282 -7.28 4.16 -14.20
CA LEU A 282 -7.08 5.20 -15.20
C LEU A 282 -7.39 4.67 -16.63
N PRO A 283 -8.53 4.00 -16.90
CA PRO A 283 -8.89 3.70 -18.28
C PRO A 283 -9.42 4.98 -18.91
N TYR A 284 -8.86 5.35 -20.07
CA TYR A 284 -9.02 6.61 -20.82
C TYR A 284 -7.98 7.69 -20.51
N SER A 285 -6.78 7.47 -21.03
CA SER A 285 -5.93 8.52 -21.60
C SER A 285 -5.59 8.18 -23.04
#